data_AF-A0A6B0T014-F1
#
_entry.id   AF-A0A6B0T014-F1
#
_cell.length_a   1.000
_cell.length_b   1.000
_cell.length_c   1.000
_cell.angle_alpha   90.00
_cell.angle_beta   90.00
_cell.angle_gamma   90.00
#
_symmetry.space_group_name_H-M   'P 1'
#
loop_
_entity.id
_entity.type
_entity.pdbx_description
1 polymer ?
#
loop_
_entity_poly.entity_id
_entity_poly.type
_entity_poly.pdbx_seq_one_letter_code
_entity_poly.pdbx_strand_id
1 'polypeptide(L)'
;MNLTPDLAFASRAAVVLAAVLAVLATVALDRLAGANRGSPVRHRLVLGVPWGTLTVAALVLAVYLFVQGGWDHWYDPVVIPFRAWSYLAPLGVAVSGFAHAGPGHLLGNLLGTLAVAPLVEYAVGHFPRRRGSSSFGSLRDTPYVRAFLLFPAATVAVGLVSGAFALGPVIGFSGVVFAFVGAALVYRPLGTVVALSASGLLSTTYRALSSPVVEASGRSAYITPWWADIAIQGHALGLLVGALAAAWLAAARGDDLPRPRRLALGALLVGVEQSLWAVYWYRGGETYVLFRGIGLAAVALAAVLVAALAVDRDAPAADSVREALRNLTPRRGSVAVLLVVLAALSGPAVAVNLVAVGDEPLPGDPVEVREYSVTYAENVENGMVSVIDVEAFGESTSVTTSGVVVRNPDRSVWTTAVSKGRLAFAGRQRVVLGGVGWRETVTVNRRGWTAVGGDGAAYRVTLRHGNETTLAFLSNASTAEPRIEGRNVSVVPTESGFELLVERGNSTVRAPVPGENETVEADGLTFVRDGRAVFALAGEVTGNVSAGNATAPTRVRVATREQYGGRNG
;
A
#
# COMPACT_ATOMS: atom_id res chain seq x y z
N MET A 1 -27.29 -25.64 -17.53
CA MET A 1 -27.58 -25.76 -16.09
C MET A 1 -26.48 -25.06 -15.32
N ASN A 2 -26.79 -23.99 -14.59
CA ASN A 2 -25.82 -23.27 -13.77
C ASN A 2 -25.48 -24.12 -12.53
N LEU A 3 -24.43 -24.95 -12.62
CA LEU A 3 -23.89 -25.76 -11.52
C LEU A 3 -23.11 -24.92 -10.48
N THR A 4 -22.96 -23.62 -10.71
CA THR A 4 -22.10 -22.72 -9.92
C THR A 4 -22.57 -22.45 -8.48
N PRO A 5 -23.87 -22.30 -8.16
CA PRO A 5 -24.32 -22.12 -6.77
C PRO A 5 -24.10 -23.38 -5.93
N ASP A 6 -24.35 -24.55 -6.52
CA ASP A 6 -24.22 -25.85 -5.86
C ASP A 6 -22.76 -26.17 -5.53
N LEU A 7 -21.84 -25.88 -6.45
CA LEU A 7 -20.41 -26.10 -6.22
C LEU A 7 -19.85 -25.16 -5.14
N ALA A 8 -20.28 -23.89 -5.12
CA ALA A 8 -19.84 -22.93 -4.12
C ALA A 8 -20.34 -23.30 -2.71
N PHE A 9 -21.60 -23.76 -2.59
CA PHE A 9 -22.15 -24.26 -1.34
C PHE A 9 -21.44 -25.54 -0.88
N ALA A 10 -21.29 -26.52 -1.78
CA ALA A 10 -20.60 -27.77 -1.49
C ALA A 10 -19.15 -27.54 -1.05
N SER A 11 -18.41 -26.65 -1.70
CA SER A 11 -17.04 -26.29 -1.32
C SER A 11 -16.96 -25.66 0.07
N ARG A 12 -17.88 -24.75 0.43
CA ARG A 12 -17.95 -24.18 1.79
C ARG A 12 -18.23 -25.25 2.83
N ALA A 13 -19.21 -26.12 2.57
CA ALA A 13 -19.54 -27.24 3.44
C ALA A 13 -18.36 -28.20 3.62
N ALA A 14 -17.63 -28.50 2.54
CA ALA A 14 -16.44 -29.33 2.56
C ALA A 14 -15.31 -28.71 3.40
N VAL A 15 -15.05 -27.41 3.28
CA VAL A 15 -14.06 -26.69 4.12
C VAL A 15 -14.42 -26.80 5.60
N VAL A 16 -15.68 -26.53 5.96
CA VAL A 16 -16.16 -26.62 7.35
C VAL A 16 -16.06 -28.05 7.87
N LEU A 17 -16.52 -29.03 7.10
CA LEU A 17 -16.46 -30.44 7.46
C LEU A 17 -15.02 -30.92 7.64
N ALA A 18 -14.12 -30.58 6.71
CA ALA A 18 -12.71 -30.93 6.80
C ALA A 18 -12.05 -30.32 8.04
N ALA A 19 -12.36 -29.06 8.37
CA ALA A 19 -11.86 -28.42 9.58
C ALA A 19 -12.36 -29.13 10.85
N VAL A 20 -13.65 -29.45 10.92
CA VAL A 20 -14.24 -30.19 12.05
C VAL A 20 -13.61 -31.58 12.20
N LEU A 21 -13.49 -32.34 11.11
CA LEU A 21 -12.88 -33.66 11.10
C LEU A 21 -11.40 -33.61 11.51
N ALA A 22 -10.64 -32.63 11.02
CA ALA A 22 -9.24 -32.44 11.40
C ALA A 22 -9.10 -32.15 12.90
N VAL A 23 -9.93 -31.27 13.47
CA VAL A 23 -9.94 -30.99 14.91
C VAL A 23 -10.31 -32.24 15.71
N LEU A 24 -11.39 -32.93 15.35
CA LEU A 24 -11.82 -34.16 16.03
C LEU A 24 -10.75 -35.26 15.98
N ALA A 25 -10.15 -35.47 14.82
CA ALA A 25 -9.07 -36.45 14.64
C ALA A 25 -7.84 -36.09 15.49
N THR A 26 -7.43 -34.83 15.51
CA THR A 26 -6.27 -34.39 16.30
C THR A 26 -6.53 -34.52 17.80
N VAL A 27 -7.72 -34.15 18.28
CA VAL A 27 -8.13 -34.35 19.68
C VAL A 27 -8.18 -35.82 20.05
N ALA A 28 -8.69 -36.68 19.16
CA ALA A 28 -8.69 -38.13 19.38
C ALA A 28 -7.27 -38.70 19.46
N LEU A 29 -6.37 -38.27 18.57
CA LEU A 29 -4.96 -38.65 18.59
C LEU A 29 -4.26 -38.19 19.88
N ASP A 30 -4.49 -36.96 20.34
CA ASP A 30 -3.94 -36.45 21.61
C ASP A 30 -4.41 -37.25 22.82
N ARG A 31 -5.70 -37.64 22.83
CA ARG A 31 -6.27 -38.52 23.86
C ARG A 31 -5.63 -39.90 23.83
N LEU A 32 -5.45 -40.48 22.64
CA LEU A 32 -4.78 -41.78 22.46
C LEU A 32 -3.30 -41.73 22.86
N ALA A 33 -2.64 -40.58 22.66
CA ALA A 33 -1.26 -40.35 23.10
C ALA A 33 -1.11 -40.16 24.62
N GLY A 34 -2.20 -40.23 25.40
CA GLY A 34 -2.17 -40.10 26.86
C GLY A 34 -1.77 -38.71 27.35
N ALA A 35 -1.88 -37.68 26.50
CA ALA A 35 -1.41 -36.33 26.77
C ALA A 35 -2.40 -35.52 27.64
N ASN A 36 -2.82 -36.04 28.79
CA ASN A 36 -3.56 -35.23 29.78
C ASN A 36 -2.59 -34.31 30.55
N ARG A 37 -2.13 -33.25 29.89
CA ARG A 37 -1.50 -32.11 30.54
C ARG A 37 -2.51 -30.96 30.56
N GLY A 38 -3.01 -30.59 31.74
CA GLY A 38 -3.93 -29.45 31.88
C GLY A 38 -3.40 -28.21 31.15
N SER A 39 -4.28 -27.43 30.53
CA SER A 39 -3.85 -26.39 29.59
C SER A 39 -2.92 -25.35 30.27
N PRO A 40 -1.63 -25.29 29.92
CA PRO A 40 -0.70 -24.31 30.48
C PRO A 40 -1.12 -22.87 30.15
N VAL A 41 -2.05 -22.69 29.20
CA VAL A 41 -2.58 -21.39 28.76
C VAL A 41 -3.44 -20.71 29.83
N ARG A 42 -4.25 -21.47 30.58
CA ARG A 42 -5.13 -20.91 31.63
C ARG A 42 -4.37 -20.36 32.83
N HIS A 43 -3.12 -20.78 33.03
CA HIS A 43 -2.24 -20.22 34.04
C HIS A 43 -1.69 -18.84 33.66
N ARG A 44 -1.82 -18.44 32.40
CA ARG A 44 -1.28 -17.18 31.89
C ARG A 44 -2.34 -16.22 31.39
N LEU A 45 -3.42 -16.73 30.81
CA LEU A 45 -4.49 -15.95 30.22
C LEU A 45 -5.79 -16.20 30.99
N VAL A 46 -6.57 -15.14 31.19
CA VAL A 46 -7.90 -15.20 31.80
C VAL A 46 -8.78 -16.10 30.93
N LEU A 47 -9.24 -17.22 31.50
CA LEU A 47 -9.99 -18.29 30.82
C LEU A 47 -9.22 -18.98 29.67
N GLY A 48 -7.92 -18.74 29.54
CA GLY A 48 -7.12 -19.21 28.41
C GLY A 48 -7.27 -18.37 27.14
N VAL A 49 -7.92 -17.20 27.21
CA VAL A 49 -8.26 -16.35 26.05
C VAL A 49 -7.34 -15.12 25.98
N PRO A 50 -6.78 -14.79 24.82
CA PRO A 50 -5.96 -13.59 24.61
C PRO A 50 -6.84 -12.33 24.43
N TRP A 51 -7.49 -11.92 25.52
CA TRP A 51 -8.44 -10.80 25.54
C TRP A 51 -7.84 -9.46 25.09
N GLY A 52 -6.57 -9.20 25.38
CA GLY A 52 -5.88 -8.00 24.92
C GLY A 52 -5.75 -7.97 23.41
N THR A 53 -5.38 -9.10 22.80
CA THR A 53 -5.35 -9.26 21.34
C THR A 53 -6.73 -9.02 20.72
N LEU A 54 -7.79 -9.59 21.30
CA LEU A 54 -9.16 -9.39 20.80
C LEU A 54 -9.60 -7.92 20.92
N THR A 55 -9.24 -7.26 22.02
CA THR A 55 -9.55 -5.84 22.24
C THR A 55 -8.85 -4.96 21.21
N VAL A 56 -7.57 -5.23 20.93
CA VAL A 56 -6.81 -4.54 19.87
C VAL A 56 -7.43 -4.76 18.49
N ALA A 57 -7.79 -6.01 18.15
CA ALA A 57 -8.42 -6.31 16.87
C ALA A 57 -9.76 -5.58 16.71
N ALA A 58 -10.57 -5.52 17.77
CA ALA A 58 -11.83 -4.78 17.78
C ALA A 58 -11.62 -3.27 17.62
N LEU A 59 -10.62 -2.69 18.28
CA LEU A 59 -10.26 -1.27 18.12
C LEU A 59 -9.91 -0.96 16.67
N VAL A 60 -9.03 -1.75 16.05
CA VAL A 60 -8.59 -1.55 14.66
C VAL A 60 -9.77 -1.66 13.68
N LEU A 61 -10.64 -2.65 13.89
CA LEU A 61 -11.86 -2.81 13.10
C LEU A 61 -12.79 -1.60 13.27
N ALA A 62 -12.96 -1.09 14.48
CA ALA A 62 -13.79 0.08 14.76
C ALA A 62 -13.28 1.34 14.05
N VAL A 63 -11.96 1.57 14.02
CA VAL A 63 -11.38 2.70 13.24
C VAL A 63 -11.77 2.59 11.76
N TYR A 64 -11.62 1.39 11.17
CA TYR A 64 -11.98 1.20 9.76
C TYR A 64 -13.46 1.45 9.49
N LEU A 65 -14.34 0.88 10.32
CA LEU A 65 -15.78 0.97 10.11
C LEU A 65 -16.31 2.39 10.33
N PHE A 66 -15.90 3.06 11.41
CA PHE A 66 -16.55 4.29 11.87
C PHE A 66 -15.73 5.55 11.59
N VAL A 67 -14.40 5.51 11.66
CA VAL A 67 -13.56 6.69 11.40
C VAL A 67 -13.34 6.88 9.89
N GLN A 68 -13.15 5.78 9.16
CA GLN A 68 -12.92 5.82 7.71
C GLN A 68 -14.20 5.67 6.87
N GLY A 69 -15.36 5.50 7.51
CA GLY A 69 -16.64 5.28 6.83
C GLY A 69 -16.76 3.91 6.16
N GLY A 70 -15.96 2.92 6.58
CA GLY A 70 -15.96 1.57 6.03
C GLY A 70 -17.23 0.78 6.31
N TRP A 71 -18.08 1.22 7.25
CA TRP A 71 -19.40 0.64 7.49
C TRP A 71 -20.29 0.75 6.24
N ASP A 72 -20.36 1.93 5.64
CA ASP A 72 -21.13 2.18 4.41
C ASP A 72 -20.31 1.93 3.14
N HIS A 73 -18.97 2.08 3.22
CA HIS A 73 -18.06 2.06 2.07
C HIS A 73 -16.92 1.04 2.24
N TRP A 74 -17.28 -0.24 2.46
CA TRP A 74 -16.32 -1.31 2.77
C TRP A 74 -15.15 -1.47 1.77
N TYR A 75 -15.36 -1.19 0.48
CA TYR A 75 -14.32 -1.34 -0.55
C TYR A 75 -13.61 -0.04 -0.93
N ASP A 76 -14.05 1.09 -0.36
CA ASP A 76 -13.61 2.41 -0.78
C ASP A 76 -13.59 3.36 0.43
N PRO A 77 -12.81 3.08 1.51
CA PRO A 77 -12.79 3.90 2.71
C PRO A 77 -12.16 5.29 2.46
N VAL A 78 -12.39 6.26 3.34
CA VAL A 78 -11.63 7.52 3.33
C VAL A 78 -10.21 7.25 3.83
N VAL A 79 -9.19 7.67 3.06
CA VAL A 79 -7.77 7.32 3.30
C VAL A 79 -6.88 8.54 3.47
N ILE A 80 -6.98 9.52 2.57
CA ILE A 80 -6.08 10.68 2.50
C ILE A 80 -5.88 11.37 3.87
N PRO A 81 -6.92 11.80 4.62
CA PRO A 81 -6.73 12.52 5.87
C PRO A 81 -6.13 11.69 7.01
N PHE A 82 -6.09 10.35 6.89
CA PHE A 82 -5.65 9.44 7.96
C PHE A 82 -4.27 8.84 7.71
N ARG A 83 -3.52 9.34 6.72
CA ARG A 83 -2.08 9.03 6.56
C ARG A 83 -1.23 9.94 7.44
N ALA A 84 -0.09 9.45 7.89
CA ALA A 84 0.90 10.24 8.63
C ALA A 84 1.67 11.16 7.68
N TRP A 85 1.07 12.28 7.27
CA TRP A 85 1.70 13.23 6.34
C TRP A 85 2.80 14.06 7.00
N SER A 86 2.48 14.64 8.16
CA SER A 86 3.33 15.62 8.84
C SER A 86 2.94 15.71 10.32
N TYR A 87 3.89 16.11 11.17
CA TYR A 87 3.64 16.47 12.57
C TYR A 87 2.76 17.70 12.70
N LEU A 88 2.67 18.54 11.66
CA LEU A 88 1.75 19.67 11.58
C LEU A 88 0.29 19.22 11.38
N ALA A 89 0.07 17.95 11.00
CA ALA A 89 -1.23 17.32 10.84
C ALA A 89 -1.40 16.15 11.83
N PRO A 90 -1.53 16.43 13.15
CA PRO A 90 -1.43 15.41 14.20
C PRO A 90 -2.50 14.31 14.13
N LEU A 91 -3.66 14.61 13.53
CA LEU A 91 -4.71 13.62 13.30
C LEU A 91 -4.19 12.44 12.46
N GLY A 92 -3.48 12.72 11.37
CA GLY A 92 -2.93 11.71 10.48
C GLY A 92 -1.90 10.85 11.20
N VAL A 93 -0.99 11.47 11.95
CA VAL A 93 0.03 10.78 12.76
C VAL A 93 -0.62 9.85 13.79
N ALA A 94 -1.63 10.33 14.52
CA ALA A 94 -2.27 9.57 15.58
C ALA A 94 -3.10 8.37 15.06
N VAL A 95 -3.74 8.52 13.89
CA VAL A 95 -4.71 7.53 13.37
C VAL A 95 -4.09 6.60 12.33
N SER A 96 -3.01 6.99 11.66
CA SER A 96 -2.37 6.22 10.58
C SER A 96 -2.07 4.78 10.92
N GLY A 97 -1.56 4.54 12.13
CA GLY A 97 -1.26 3.21 12.63
C GLY A 97 -2.49 2.31 12.80
N PHE A 98 -3.72 2.84 12.74
CA PHE A 98 -4.96 2.09 12.94
C PHE A 98 -5.90 2.12 11.73
N ALA A 99 -5.70 3.07 10.81
CA ALA A 99 -6.45 3.20 9.57
C ALA A 99 -5.89 2.29 8.45
N HIS A 100 -6.70 1.99 7.44
CA HIS A 100 -6.34 1.08 6.34
C HIS A 100 -6.81 1.59 4.98
N ALA A 101 -6.02 1.30 3.93
CA ALA A 101 -6.31 1.72 2.56
C ALA A 101 -7.49 0.96 1.91
N GLY A 102 -7.92 -0.16 2.50
CA GLY A 102 -8.96 -1.02 1.97
C GLY A 102 -9.11 -2.31 2.78
N PRO A 103 -10.11 -3.15 2.46
CA PRO A 103 -10.47 -4.29 3.29
C PRO A 103 -9.41 -5.40 3.24
N GLY A 104 -8.74 -5.60 2.11
CA GLY A 104 -7.62 -6.55 2.02
C GLY A 104 -6.46 -6.18 2.94
N HIS A 105 -6.17 -4.88 3.06
CA HIS A 105 -5.13 -4.36 3.96
C HIS A 105 -5.55 -4.53 5.43
N LEU A 106 -6.80 -4.18 5.77
CA LEU A 106 -7.36 -4.41 7.11
C LEU A 106 -7.31 -5.88 7.52
N LEU A 107 -7.86 -6.77 6.70
CA LEU A 107 -7.94 -8.20 6.98
C LEU A 107 -6.54 -8.80 7.12
N GLY A 108 -5.57 -8.40 6.28
CA GLY A 108 -4.19 -8.83 6.42
C GLY A 108 -3.60 -8.52 7.80
N ASN A 109 -3.78 -7.29 8.29
CA ASN A 109 -3.27 -6.87 9.60
C ASN A 109 -4.05 -7.50 10.77
N LEU A 110 -5.37 -7.68 10.65
CA LEU A 110 -6.18 -8.35 11.68
C LEU A 110 -5.79 -9.83 11.79
N LEU A 111 -5.66 -10.55 10.68
CA LEU A 111 -5.26 -11.96 10.68
C LEU A 111 -3.83 -12.16 11.20
N GLY A 112 -2.89 -11.29 10.80
CA GLY A 112 -1.54 -11.28 11.34
C GLY A 112 -1.51 -11.04 12.85
N THR A 113 -2.31 -10.09 13.34
CA THR A 113 -2.46 -9.79 14.76
C THR A 113 -3.03 -10.98 15.53
N LEU A 114 -4.14 -11.56 15.06
CA LEU A 114 -4.78 -12.72 15.68
C LEU A 114 -3.89 -13.96 15.71
N ALA A 115 -2.97 -14.09 14.76
CA ALA A 115 -2.02 -15.20 14.73
C ALA A 115 -0.82 -14.99 15.68
N VAL A 116 -0.24 -13.78 15.72
CA VAL A 116 1.05 -13.53 16.38
C VAL A 116 0.91 -12.90 17.77
N ALA A 117 0.03 -11.91 17.95
CA ALA A 117 -0.12 -11.20 19.22
C ALA A 117 -0.45 -12.10 20.42
N PRO A 118 -1.20 -13.22 20.29
CA PRO A 118 -1.42 -14.15 21.41
C PRO A 118 -0.13 -14.74 21.98
N LEU A 119 0.92 -14.92 21.17
CA LEU A 119 2.22 -15.38 21.67
C LEU A 119 2.86 -14.34 22.60
N VAL A 120 2.75 -13.07 22.24
CA VAL A 120 3.26 -11.93 23.03
C VAL A 120 2.44 -11.77 24.30
N GLU A 121 1.11 -11.78 24.18
CA GLU A 121 0.19 -11.69 25.32
C GLU A 121 0.39 -12.85 26.31
N TYR A 122 0.62 -14.07 25.82
CA TYR A 122 0.97 -15.22 26.64
C TYR A 122 2.34 -15.07 27.35
N ALA A 123 3.32 -14.48 26.68
CA ALA A 123 4.63 -14.18 27.28
C ALA A 123 4.49 -13.14 28.40
N VAL A 124 3.76 -12.05 28.15
CA VAL A 124 3.47 -10.98 29.11
C VAL A 124 2.65 -11.51 30.29
N GLY A 125 1.58 -12.25 30.02
CA GLY A 125 0.64 -12.87 30.96
C GLY A 125 -0.31 -11.89 31.66
N HIS A 126 -1.53 -12.35 31.97
CA HIS A 126 -2.52 -11.62 32.77
C HIS A 126 -2.27 -11.78 34.26
N PHE A 127 -1.68 -12.90 34.70
CA PHE A 127 -1.41 -13.14 36.11
C PHE A 127 0.03 -12.75 36.47
N PRO A 128 0.24 -12.10 37.64
CA PRO A 128 1.57 -11.73 38.08
C PRO A 128 2.37 -12.98 38.51
N ARG A 129 3.71 -12.93 38.35
CA ARG A 129 4.61 -14.07 38.62
C ARG A 129 5.75 -13.73 39.59
N ARG A 130 5.83 -12.48 40.05
CA ARG A 130 6.88 -12.08 40.99
C ARG A 130 6.60 -12.70 42.35
N ARG A 131 7.61 -13.23 43.02
CA ARG A 131 7.47 -13.76 44.37
C ARG A 131 6.90 -12.67 45.28
N GLY A 132 5.82 -12.98 46.01
CA GLY A 132 5.11 -12.02 46.87
C GLY A 132 4.06 -11.17 46.16
N SER A 133 3.83 -11.34 44.84
CA SER A 133 2.70 -10.69 44.15
C SER A 133 1.42 -11.52 44.27
N SER A 134 0.30 -10.84 44.51
CA SER A 134 -1.04 -11.43 44.49
C SER A 134 -1.87 -10.84 43.35
N SER A 135 -2.76 -11.64 42.77
CA SER A 135 -3.76 -11.11 41.86
C SER A 135 -4.59 -10.06 42.60
N PHE A 136 -4.87 -8.93 41.97
CA PHE A 136 -5.60 -7.78 42.55
C PHE A 136 -4.86 -7.01 43.65
N GLY A 137 -3.58 -7.28 43.93
CA GLY A 137 -2.79 -6.51 44.90
C GLY A 137 -2.51 -5.06 44.48
N SER A 138 -2.57 -4.76 43.18
CA SER A 138 -2.49 -3.42 42.59
C SER A 138 -3.20 -3.39 41.25
N LEU A 139 -3.50 -2.20 40.70
CA LEU A 139 -4.04 -2.08 39.34
C LEU A 139 -3.17 -2.80 38.30
N ARG A 140 -1.85 -2.80 38.45
CA ARG A 140 -0.90 -3.44 37.52
C ARG A 140 -0.83 -4.97 37.68
N ASP A 141 -1.31 -5.50 38.79
CA ASP A 141 -1.37 -6.94 39.08
C ASP A 141 -2.77 -7.52 38.89
N THR A 142 -3.77 -6.67 38.61
CA THR A 142 -5.13 -7.09 38.26
C THR A 142 -5.16 -7.70 36.85
N PRO A 143 -5.61 -8.97 36.69
CA PRO A 143 -5.62 -9.65 35.40
C PRO A 143 -6.43 -8.93 34.32
N TYR A 144 -7.58 -8.36 34.68
CA TYR A 144 -8.43 -7.62 33.75
C TYR A 144 -7.79 -6.32 33.27
N VAL A 145 -7.11 -5.59 34.15
CA VAL A 145 -6.40 -4.36 33.78
C VAL A 145 -5.25 -4.68 32.84
N ARG A 146 -4.51 -5.77 33.09
CA ARG A 146 -3.43 -6.21 32.19
C ARG A 146 -3.95 -6.60 30.81
N ALA A 147 -5.06 -7.35 30.78
CA ALA A 147 -5.66 -7.86 29.56
C ALA A 147 -6.32 -6.76 28.72
N PHE A 148 -7.21 -5.96 29.31
CA PHE A 148 -8.08 -5.03 28.60
C PHE A 148 -7.55 -3.58 28.56
N LEU A 149 -6.57 -3.24 29.38
CA LEU A 149 -6.01 -1.87 29.43
C LEU A 149 -4.53 -1.84 29.09
N LEU A 150 -3.65 -2.50 29.86
CA LEU A 150 -2.20 -2.32 29.70
C LEU A 150 -1.67 -2.90 28.39
N PHE A 151 -2.13 -4.09 27.99
CA PHE A 151 -1.72 -4.67 26.71
C PHE A 151 -2.22 -3.83 25.54
N PRO A 152 -3.52 -3.49 25.42
CA PRO A 152 -4.00 -2.57 24.38
C PRO A 152 -3.33 -1.19 24.41
N ALA A 153 -3.09 -0.60 25.58
CA ALA A 153 -2.44 0.70 25.70
C ALA A 153 -0.98 0.66 25.19
N ALA A 154 -0.23 -0.39 25.51
CA ALA A 154 1.11 -0.59 24.96
C ALA A 154 1.07 -0.75 23.43
N THR A 155 0.10 -1.49 22.91
CA THR A 155 -0.12 -1.62 21.47
C THR A 155 -0.47 -0.28 20.81
N VAL A 156 -1.32 0.53 21.44
CA VAL A 156 -1.66 1.87 20.95
C VAL A 156 -0.42 2.76 20.93
N ALA A 157 0.41 2.73 21.98
CA ALA A 157 1.67 3.47 22.02
C ALA A 157 2.61 3.07 20.87
N VAL A 158 2.73 1.78 20.56
CA VAL A 158 3.51 1.31 19.39
C VAL A 158 2.90 1.80 18.08
N GLY A 159 1.57 1.85 17.96
CA GLY A 159 0.89 2.41 16.80
C GLY A 159 1.19 3.90 16.59
N LEU A 160 1.19 4.68 17.68
CA LEU A 160 1.56 6.10 17.67
C LEU A 160 3.03 6.30 17.30
N VAL A 161 3.95 5.50 17.87
CA VAL A 161 5.37 5.52 17.51
C VAL A 161 5.56 5.16 16.03
N SER A 162 4.83 4.15 15.54
CA SER A 162 4.88 3.75 14.14
C SER A 162 4.42 4.87 13.22
N GLY A 163 3.31 5.54 13.55
CA GLY A 163 2.82 6.70 12.80
C GLY A 163 3.78 7.89 12.83
N ALA A 164 4.42 8.15 13.98
CA ALA A 164 5.32 9.28 14.14
C ALA A 164 6.67 9.10 13.43
N PHE A 165 7.18 7.88 13.32
CA PHE A 165 8.52 7.61 12.76
C PHE A 165 8.50 6.85 11.45
N ALA A 166 7.33 6.66 10.85
CA ALA A 166 7.21 6.12 9.50
C ALA A 166 7.69 7.14 8.46
N LEU A 167 8.45 6.65 7.48
CA LEU A 167 8.91 7.49 6.37
C LEU A 167 7.79 7.69 5.34
N GLY A 168 7.38 8.95 5.15
CA GLY A 168 6.33 9.34 4.21
C GLY A 168 4.91 9.06 4.71
N PRO A 169 3.89 9.26 3.84
CA PRO A 169 2.48 9.25 4.23
C PRO A 169 1.92 7.84 4.42
N VAL A 170 2.38 7.16 5.47
CA VAL A 170 2.04 5.78 5.80
C VAL A 170 0.64 5.69 6.41
N ILE A 171 -0.01 4.56 6.17
CA ILE A 171 -1.29 4.14 6.75
C ILE A 171 -1.24 2.62 6.92
N GLY A 172 -1.75 2.08 8.02
CA GLY A 172 -1.81 0.66 8.28
C GLY A 172 -1.29 0.26 9.66
N PHE A 173 -1.89 -0.81 10.19
CA PHE A 173 -1.50 -1.43 11.47
C PHE A 173 -0.28 -2.36 11.37
N SER A 174 0.33 -2.49 10.20
CA SER A 174 1.41 -3.45 9.96
C SER A 174 2.66 -3.17 10.81
N GLY A 175 3.03 -1.91 11.08
CA GLY A 175 4.14 -1.59 12.01
C GLY A 175 3.93 -2.22 13.40
N VAL A 176 2.70 -2.22 13.89
CA VAL A 176 2.32 -2.85 15.17
C VAL A 176 2.32 -4.38 15.07
N VAL A 177 1.84 -4.95 13.95
CA VAL A 177 1.95 -6.39 13.67
C VAL A 177 3.40 -6.82 13.71
N PHE A 178 4.31 -6.09 13.07
CA PHE A 178 5.73 -6.39 13.09
C PHE A 178 6.35 -6.22 14.49
N ALA A 179 5.85 -5.30 15.31
CA ALA A 179 6.24 -5.24 16.73
C ALA A 179 5.81 -6.49 17.51
N PHE A 180 4.62 -7.03 17.24
CA PHE A 180 4.25 -8.34 17.79
C PHE A 180 5.16 -9.45 17.27
N VAL A 181 5.52 -9.45 15.99
CA VAL A 181 6.47 -10.41 15.39
C VAL A 181 7.83 -10.34 16.06
N GLY A 182 8.41 -9.14 16.21
CA GLY A 182 9.70 -8.93 16.88
C GLY A 182 9.68 -9.36 18.34
N ALA A 183 8.62 -9.01 19.08
CA ALA A 183 8.46 -9.42 20.47
C ALA A 183 8.28 -10.95 20.61
N ALA A 184 7.44 -11.55 19.77
CA ALA A 184 7.22 -12.99 19.74
C ALA A 184 8.49 -13.74 19.35
N LEU A 185 9.26 -13.23 18.39
CA LEU A 185 10.53 -13.80 17.94
C LEU A 185 11.53 -13.94 19.09
N VAL A 186 11.63 -12.94 19.96
CA VAL A 186 12.54 -12.98 21.13
C VAL A 186 12.15 -14.07 22.12
N TYR A 187 10.86 -14.31 22.37
CA TYR A 187 10.41 -15.31 23.34
C TYR A 187 10.20 -16.72 22.75
N ARG A 188 9.76 -16.80 21.48
CA ARG A 188 9.27 -18.02 20.81
C ARG A 188 9.65 -18.03 19.31
N PRO A 189 10.94 -18.11 18.94
CA PRO A 189 11.38 -17.94 17.55
C PRO A 189 10.66 -18.85 16.53
N LEU A 190 10.62 -20.16 16.81
CA LEU A 190 9.91 -21.12 15.95
C LEU A 190 8.38 -20.99 16.05
N GLY A 191 7.87 -20.59 17.22
CA GLY A 191 6.46 -20.31 17.42
C GLY A 191 6.00 -19.14 16.55
N THR A 192 6.84 -18.11 16.39
CA THR A 192 6.59 -16.98 15.49
C THR A 192 6.52 -17.43 14.04
N VAL A 193 7.45 -18.28 13.58
CA VAL A 193 7.40 -18.84 12.21
C VAL A 193 6.08 -19.59 11.99
N VAL A 194 5.70 -20.47 12.93
CA VAL A 194 4.44 -21.22 12.86
C VAL A 194 3.23 -20.29 12.88
N ALA A 195 3.23 -19.25 13.72
CA ALA A 195 2.15 -18.27 13.80
C ALA A 195 2.00 -17.47 12.49
N LEU A 196 3.11 -17.08 11.85
CA LEU A 196 3.06 -16.42 10.54
C LEU A 196 2.48 -17.36 9.47
N SER A 197 2.86 -18.63 9.47
CA SER A 197 2.23 -19.64 8.60
C SER A 197 0.73 -19.81 8.92
N ALA A 198 0.34 -19.74 10.19
CA ALA A 198 -1.06 -19.79 10.60
C ALA A 198 -1.86 -18.58 10.08
N SER A 199 -1.27 -17.39 9.99
CA SER A 199 -1.89 -16.23 9.32
C SER A 199 -2.22 -16.54 7.85
N GLY A 200 -1.30 -17.20 7.12
CA GLY A 200 -1.54 -17.69 5.76
C GLY A 200 -2.68 -18.70 5.67
N LEU A 201 -2.76 -19.64 6.62
CA LEU A 201 -3.88 -20.58 6.74
C LEU A 201 -5.21 -19.87 6.99
N LEU A 202 -5.26 -18.90 7.91
CA LEU A 202 -6.46 -18.12 8.20
C LEU A 202 -6.92 -17.32 6.98
N SER A 203 -5.98 -16.68 6.28
CA SER A 203 -6.26 -15.94 5.04
C SER A 203 -6.81 -16.86 3.96
N THR A 204 -6.21 -18.03 3.77
CA THR A 204 -6.68 -19.04 2.80
C THR A 204 -8.06 -19.56 3.17
N THR A 205 -8.30 -19.84 4.45
CA THR A 205 -9.61 -20.29 4.95
C THR A 205 -10.68 -19.22 4.71
N TYR A 206 -10.38 -17.96 5.03
CA TYR A 206 -11.29 -16.84 4.78
C TYR A 206 -11.62 -16.71 3.29
N ARG A 207 -10.60 -16.77 2.41
CA ARG A 207 -10.80 -16.72 0.95
C ARG A 207 -11.61 -17.91 0.45
N ALA A 208 -11.34 -19.11 0.93
CA ALA A 208 -12.07 -20.32 0.57
C ALA A 208 -13.54 -20.30 1.04
N LEU A 209 -13.86 -19.60 2.14
CA LEU A 209 -15.23 -19.44 2.60
C LEU A 209 -15.96 -18.30 1.88
N SER A 210 -15.28 -17.17 1.66
CA SER A 210 -15.87 -16.00 0.99
C SER A 210 -16.06 -16.25 -0.51
N SER A 211 -15.01 -16.71 -1.19
CA SER A 211 -14.96 -16.98 -2.63
C SER A 211 -14.44 -18.40 -2.88
N PRO A 212 -15.26 -19.44 -2.59
CA PRO A 212 -14.87 -20.85 -2.67
C PRO A 212 -14.49 -21.33 -4.08
N VAL A 213 -15.04 -20.68 -5.09
CA VAL A 213 -14.84 -21.00 -6.50
C VAL A 213 -14.55 -19.70 -7.21
N VAL A 214 -13.39 -19.61 -7.85
CA VAL A 214 -12.93 -18.41 -8.56
C VAL A 214 -12.69 -18.78 -10.02
N GLU A 215 -13.46 -18.17 -10.91
CA GLU A 215 -13.22 -18.21 -12.36
C GLU A 215 -12.43 -16.97 -12.75
N ALA A 216 -11.34 -17.15 -13.49
CA ALA A 216 -10.45 -16.07 -13.90
C ALA A 216 -9.99 -16.25 -15.34
N SER A 217 -9.90 -15.15 -16.07
CA SER A 217 -9.37 -15.09 -17.44
C SER A 217 -8.23 -14.09 -17.54
N GLY A 218 -7.37 -14.26 -18.54
CA GLY A 218 -6.36 -13.26 -18.88
C GLY A 218 -7.02 -11.92 -19.22
N ARG A 219 -6.57 -10.84 -18.57
CA ARG A 219 -7.04 -9.47 -18.83
C ARG A 219 -5.88 -8.50 -18.68
N SER A 220 -5.91 -7.41 -19.45
CA SER A 220 -4.97 -6.31 -19.22
C SER A 220 -5.22 -5.73 -17.83
N ALA A 221 -4.14 -5.42 -17.11
CA ALA A 221 -4.20 -4.79 -15.79
C ALA A 221 -3.00 -3.86 -15.63
N TYR A 222 -3.20 -2.74 -14.94
CA TYR A 222 -2.11 -1.89 -14.48
C TYR A 222 -1.60 -2.43 -13.14
N ILE A 223 -0.35 -2.88 -13.10
CA ILE A 223 0.25 -3.54 -11.95
C ILE A 223 1.48 -2.75 -11.51
N THR A 224 1.50 -2.33 -10.26
CA THR A 224 2.70 -1.87 -9.57
C THR A 224 3.46 -3.09 -9.02
N PRO A 225 4.80 -3.06 -8.98
CA PRO A 225 5.55 -4.15 -8.34
C PRO A 225 5.07 -4.30 -6.89
N TRP A 226 4.69 -5.51 -6.49
CA TRP A 226 4.07 -5.75 -5.18
C TRP A 226 4.94 -5.28 -3.99
N TRP A 227 6.26 -5.26 -4.16
CA TRP A 227 7.22 -4.80 -3.15
C TRP A 227 7.33 -3.28 -3.06
N ALA A 228 6.90 -2.54 -4.08
CA ALA A 228 6.93 -1.08 -4.12
C ALA A 228 5.79 -0.40 -3.34
N ASP A 229 4.78 -1.19 -2.95
CA ASP A 229 3.64 -0.76 -2.14
C ASP A 229 3.77 -1.19 -0.66
N ILE A 230 4.94 -1.71 -0.26
CA ILE A 230 5.21 -2.20 1.11
C ILE A 230 6.04 -1.18 1.90
N ALA A 231 5.54 -0.80 3.08
CA ALA A 231 6.25 0.04 4.03
C ALA A 231 7.37 -0.72 4.77
N ILE A 232 8.42 -1.16 4.06
CA ILE A 232 9.50 -2.00 4.62
C ILE A 232 10.21 -1.29 5.79
N GLN A 233 10.41 0.02 5.70
CA GLN A 233 10.96 0.82 6.80
C GLN A 233 10.07 0.74 8.05
N GLY A 234 8.75 0.90 7.89
CA GLY A 234 7.79 0.80 9.00
C GLY A 234 7.72 -0.62 9.59
N HIS A 235 7.84 -1.65 8.75
CA HIS A 235 7.91 -3.04 9.20
C HIS A 235 9.18 -3.32 10.01
N ALA A 236 10.33 -2.86 9.51
CA ALA A 236 11.61 -3.01 10.21
C ALA A 236 11.59 -2.25 11.55
N LEU A 237 11.11 -1.00 11.56
CA LEU A 237 10.94 -0.20 12.77
C LEU A 237 10.08 -0.93 13.80
N GLY A 238 8.90 -1.40 13.39
CA GLY A 238 8.00 -2.18 14.23
C GLY A 238 8.70 -3.40 14.83
N LEU A 239 9.34 -4.23 14.01
CA LEU A 239 10.07 -5.42 14.44
C LEU A 239 11.14 -5.10 15.47
N LEU A 240 11.94 -4.06 15.23
CA LEU A 240 13.01 -3.65 16.13
C LEU A 240 12.46 -3.14 17.46
N VAL A 241 11.41 -2.29 17.45
CA VAL A 241 10.74 -1.83 18.66
C VAL A 241 10.20 -3.01 19.46
N GLY A 242 9.54 -3.96 18.81
CA GLY A 242 9.02 -5.17 19.43
C GLY A 242 10.11 -6.06 20.06
N ALA A 243 11.19 -6.31 19.32
CA ALA A 243 12.31 -7.12 19.77
C ALA A 243 13.04 -6.47 20.96
N LEU A 244 13.29 -5.16 20.89
CA LEU A 244 13.92 -4.41 21.98
C LEU A 244 13.03 -4.36 23.23
N ALA A 245 11.72 -4.14 23.07
CA ALA A 245 10.77 -4.15 24.18
C ALA A 245 10.69 -5.52 24.86
N ALA A 246 10.68 -6.61 24.08
CA ALA A 246 10.70 -7.97 24.61
C ALA A 246 12.04 -8.31 25.30
N ALA A 247 13.17 -7.89 24.72
CA ALA A 247 14.48 -8.10 25.30
C ALA A 247 14.65 -7.32 26.63
N TRP A 248 14.15 -6.08 26.69
CA TRP A 248 14.09 -5.29 27.91
C TRP A 248 13.20 -5.95 28.96
N LEU A 249 12.00 -6.40 28.57
CA LEU A 249 11.07 -7.07 29.47
C LEU A 249 11.66 -8.37 30.04
N ALA A 250 12.33 -9.16 29.19
CA ALA A 250 13.02 -10.37 29.62
C ALA A 250 14.15 -10.06 30.62
N ALA A 251 14.96 -9.02 30.36
CA ALA A 251 15.96 -8.54 31.31
C ALA A 251 15.34 -8.14 32.66
N ALA A 252 14.31 -7.29 32.62
CA ALA A 252 13.66 -6.76 33.82
C ALA A 252 13.00 -7.85 34.68
N ARG A 253 12.66 -8.99 34.08
CA ARG A 253 12.06 -10.15 34.76
C ARG A 253 13.06 -11.24 35.13
N GLY A 254 14.29 -11.18 34.61
CA GLY A 254 15.25 -12.29 34.69
C GLY A 254 14.79 -13.53 33.92
N ASP A 255 14.06 -13.35 32.82
CA ASP A 255 13.60 -14.45 31.98
C ASP A 255 14.77 -14.97 31.10
N ASP A 256 14.98 -16.28 31.08
CA ASP A 256 15.92 -16.92 30.15
C ASP A 256 15.42 -16.83 28.71
N LEU A 257 16.27 -16.32 27.81
CA LEU A 257 15.98 -16.26 26.38
C LEU A 257 16.32 -17.59 25.68
N PRO A 258 15.67 -17.89 24.53
CA PRO A 258 15.99 -19.06 23.73
C PRO A 258 17.46 -19.08 23.28
N ARG A 259 18.00 -20.28 23.04
CA ARG A 259 19.38 -20.46 22.55
C ARG A 259 19.66 -19.57 21.33
N PRO A 260 20.84 -18.91 21.23
CA PRO A 260 21.17 -17.99 20.14
C PRO A 260 20.91 -18.54 18.74
N ARG A 261 21.26 -19.81 18.47
CA ARG A 261 21.00 -20.46 17.17
C ARG A 261 19.52 -20.52 16.77
N ARG A 262 18.59 -20.63 17.75
CA ARG A 262 17.14 -20.64 17.49
C ARG A 262 16.64 -19.23 17.18
N LEU A 263 17.19 -18.22 17.86
CA LEU A 263 16.91 -16.82 17.59
C LEU A 263 17.43 -16.41 16.20
N ALA A 264 18.68 -16.77 15.86
CA ALA A 264 19.25 -16.51 14.53
C ALA A 264 18.40 -17.14 13.42
N LEU A 265 18.10 -18.44 13.54
CA LEU A 265 17.28 -19.15 12.55
C LEU A 265 15.87 -18.56 12.46
N GLY A 266 15.21 -18.31 13.59
CA GLY A 266 13.88 -17.70 13.61
C GLY A 266 13.89 -16.31 12.98
N ALA A 267 14.88 -15.47 13.30
CA ALA A 267 14.98 -14.11 12.78
C ALA A 267 15.25 -14.11 11.27
N LEU A 268 16.11 -15.01 10.79
CA LEU A 268 16.38 -15.18 9.36
C LEU A 268 15.11 -15.63 8.62
N LEU A 269 14.44 -16.67 9.09
CA LEU A 269 13.22 -17.19 8.47
C LEU A 269 12.10 -16.16 8.47
N VAL A 270 11.86 -15.49 9.61
CA VAL A 270 10.87 -14.42 9.72
C VAL A 270 11.21 -13.27 8.80
N GLY A 271 12.46 -12.79 8.77
CA GLY A 271 12.85 -11.66 7.93
C GLY A 271 12.73 -11.95 6.43
N VAL A 272 13.04 -13.18 6.01
CA VAL A 272 12.87 -13.61 4.61
C VAL A 272 11.39 -13.77 4.25
N GLU A 273 10.63 -14.51 5.07
CA GLU A 273 9.19 -14.76 4.86
C GLU A 273 8.39 -13.46 4.82
N GLN A 274 8.72 -12.51 5.68
CA GLN A 274 8.07 -11.20 5.75
C GLN A 274 8.64 -10.17 4.77
N SER A 275 9.46 -10.61 3.81
CA SER A 275 10.01 -9.78 2.72
C SER A 275 10.81 -8.55 3.18
N LEU A 276 11.45 -8.59 4.35
CA LEU A 276 12.29 -7.49 4.84
C LEU A 276 13.54 -7.26 3.99
N TRP A 277 13.89 -8.23 3.14
CA TRP A 277 14.97 -8.11 2.16
C TRP A 277 14.62 -7.23 0.95
N ALA A 278 13.34 -6.86 0.76
CA ALA A 278 12.88 -6.21 -0.46
C ALA A 278 13.21 -4.70 -0.54
N VAL A 279 14.40 -4.30 -0.08
CA VAL A 279 14.85 -2.90 -0.07
C VAL A 279 14.82 -2.30 -1.48
N TYR A 280 14.08 -1.21 -1.67
CA TYR A 280 13.85 -0.62 -2.99
C TYR A 280 13.92 0.91 -2.97
N TRP A 281 14.01 1.51 -4.16
CA TRP A 281 13.99 2.95 -4.36
C TRP A 281 13.14 3.37 -5.57
N TYR A 282 12.66 4.61 -5.58
CA TYR A 282 11.85 5.20 -6.65
C TYR A 282 12.75 6.00 -7.61
N ARG A 283 12.71 5.71 -8.91
CA ARG A 283 13.44 6.42 -9.98
C ARG A 283 12.58 7.43 -10.75
N GLY A 284 11.39 7.71 -10.23
CA GLY A 284 10.32 8.48 -10.87
C GLY A 284 8.96 8.04 -10.35
N GLY A 285 7.87 8.64 -10.84
CA GLY A 285 6.51 8.32 -10.38
C GLY A 285 6.05 6.88 -10.62
N GLU A 286 6.68 6.14 -11.54
CA GLU A 286 6.24 4.78 -11.95
C GLU A 286 7.40 3.78 -12.14
N THR A 287 8.65 4.19 -11.87
CA THR A 287 9.85 3.36 -12.06
C THR A 287 10.52 3.08 -10.73
N TYR A 288 10.93 1.83 -10.51
CA TYR A 288 11.45 1.36 -9.23
C TYR A 288 12.67 0.46 -9.44
N VAL A 289 13.58 0.46 -8.46
CA VAL A 289 14.73 -0.45 -8.41
C VAL A 289 14.75 -1.23 -7.10
N LEU A 290 15.09 -2.52 -7.16
CA LEU A 290 15.06 -3.45 -6.02
C LEU A 290 16.46 -4.01 -5.71
N PHE A 291 16.97 -3.72 -4.52
CA PHE A 291 18.31 -4.09 -4.04
C PHE A 291 18.31 -5.39 -3.23
N ARG A 292 17.95 -6.52 -3.87
CA ARG A 292 17.76 -7.83 -3.19
C ARG A 292 18.97 -8.28 -2.37
N GLY A 293 20.18 -8.14 -2.93
CA GLY A 293 21.41 -8.59 -2.29
C GLY A 293 21.72 -7.83 -0.99
N ILE A 294 21.57 -6.50 -1.02
CA ILE A 294 21.76 -5.63 0.14
C ILE A 294 20.73 -5.97 1.22
N GLY A 295 19.46 -6.09 0.84
CA GLY A 295 18.41 -6.41 1.79
C GLY A 295 18.56 -7.80 2.43
N LEU A 296 18.97 -8.82 1.66
CA LEU A 296 19.22 -10.15 2.23
C LEU A 296 20.40 -10.15 3.21
N ALA A 297 21.48 -9.43 2.88
CA ALA A 297 22.61 -9.25 3.79
C ALA A 297 22.20 -8.53 5.08
N ALA A 298 21.37 -7.49 4.98
CA ALA A 298 20.83 -6.77 6.13
C ALA A 298 19.98 -7.67 7.04
N VAL A 299 19.11 -8.53 6.46
CA VAL A 299 18.33 -9.52 7.23
C VAL A 299 19.25 -10.52 7.95
N ALA A 300 20.29 -11.02 7.28
CA ALA A 300 21.26 -11.92 7.90
C ALA A 300 22.00 -11.26 9.08
N LEU A 301 22.44 -10.00 8.92
CA LEU A 301 23.07 -9.23 9.99
C LEU A 301 22.12 -8.98 11.16
N ALA A 302 20.87 -8.59 10.88
CA ALA A 302 19.84 -8.42 11.90
C ALA A 302 19.58 -9.72 12.67
N ALA A 303 19.59 -10.87 12.00
CA ALA A 303 19.43 -12.16 12.65
C ALA A 303 20.56 -12.48 13.65
N VAL A 304 21.81 -12.09 13.33
CA VAL A 304 22.95 -12.21 14.25
C VAL A 304 22.76 -11.31 15.48
N LEU A 305 22.35 -10.05 15.27
CA LEU A 305 22.11 -9.11 16.37
C LEU A 305 20.99 -9.59 17.30
N VAL A 306 19.89 -10.11 16.74
CA VAL A 306 18.79 -10.70 17.52
C VAL A 306 19.27 -11.93 18.31
N ALA A 307 20.11 -12.77 17.72
CA ALA A 307 20.67 -13.93 18.42
C ALA A 307 21.58 -13.55 19.59
N ALA A 308 22.35 -12.48 19.44
CA ALA A 308 23.24 -11.98 20.48
C ALA A 308 22.50 -11.36 21.68
N LEU A 309 21.21 -11.03 21.56
CA LEU A 309 20.36 -10.63 22.69
C LEU A 309 20.26 -11.70 23.78
N ALA A 310 20.38 -12.99 23.41
CA ALA A 310 20.34 -14.11 24.35
C ALA A 310 21.70 -14.43 25.00
N VAL A 311 22.76 -13.72 24.64
CA VAL A 311 24.10 -13.94 25.20
C VAL A 311 24.37 -12.87 26.25
N ASP A 312 23.89 -13.14 27.46
CA ASP A 312 24.21 -12.33 28.62
C ASP A 312 25.44 -12.90 29.34
N ARG A 313 26.31 -12.01 29.80
CA ARG A 313 27.50 -12.34 30.59
C ARG A 313 27.58 -11.34 31.73
N ASP A 314 27.95 -11.81 32.92
CA ASP A 314 28.21 -10.91 34.04
C ASP A 314 29.33 -9.93 33.65
N ALA A 315 28.98 -8.65 33.63
CA ALA A 315 29.91 -7.58 33.29
C ALA A 315 29.70 -6.42 34.27
N PRO A 316 30.77 -5.93 34.93
CA PRO A 316 30.67 -4.88 35.93
C PRO A 316 30.01 -3.62 35.37
N ALA A 317 29.40 -2.83 36.26
CA ALA A 317 28.96 -1.48 35.94
C ALA A 317 30.18 -0.67 35.49
N ALA A 318 29.97 0.25 34.55
CA ALA A 318 31.05 1.06 34.01
C ALA A 318 30.83 2.53 34.40
N ASP A 319 31.86 3.15 34.95
CA ASP A 319 31.83 4.55 35.38
C ASP A 319 32.41 5.49 34.30
N SER A 320 32.92 4.92 33.20
CA SER A 320 33.42 5.67 32.04
C SER A 320 33.08 4.99 30.71
N VAL A 321 33.08 5.76 29.61
CA VAL A 321 32.86 5.24 28.25
C VAL A 321 33.89 4.16 27.88
N ARG A 322 35.16 4.36 28.29
CA ARG A 322 36.24 3.38 28.05
C ARG A 322 35.97 2.06 28.77
N GLU A 323 35.46 2.10 29.99
CA GLU A 323 35.10 0.93 30.76
C GLU A 323 33.84 0.25 30.20
N ALA A 324 32.86 1.03 29.74
CA ALA A 324 31.65 0.50 29.09
C ALA A 324 31.98 -0.30 27.82
N LEU A 325 32.96 0.17 27.03
CA LEU A 325 33.48 -0.55 25.86
C LEU A 325 34.22 -1.84 26.25
N ARG A 326 34.97 -1.84 27.35
CA ARG A 326 35.64 -3.05 27.87
C ARG A 326 34.66 -4.08 28.44
N ASN A 327 33.58 -3.60 29.07
CA ASN A 327 32.53 -4.42 29.68
C ASN A 327 31.37 -4.72 28.70
N LEU A 328 31.59 -4.56 27.39
CA LEU A 328 30.56 -4.72 26.37
C LEU A 328 30.23 -6.21 26.19
N THR A 329 29.09 -6.63 26.71
CA THR A 329 28.56 -7.98 26.45
C THR A 329 27.94 -8.03 25.05
N PRO A 330 27.85 -9.21 24.41
CA PRO A 330 27.17 -9.33 23.11
C PRO A 330 25.74 -8.80 23.15
N ARG A 331 25.02 -9.02 24.26
CA ARG A 331 23.68 -8.44 24.49
C ARG A 331 23.70 -6.92 24.50
N ARG A 332 24.56 -6.29 25.32
CA ARG A 332 24.66 -4.81 25.43
C ARG A 332 25.06 -4.18 24.10
N GLY A 333 26.06 -4.76 23.42
CA GLY A 333 26.50 -4.33 22.10
C GLY A 333 25.39 -4.45 21.05
N SER A 334 24.63 -5.55 21.06
CA SER A 334 23.52 -5.74 20.13
C SER A 334 22.39 -4.75 20.38
N VAL A 335 22.01 -4.50 21.64
CA VAL A 335 21.03 -3.46 21.98
C VAL A 335 21.49 -2.10 21.47
N ALA A 336 22.75 -1.72 21.69
CA ALA A 336 23.29 -0.46 21.20
C ALA A 336 23.23 -0.35 19.67
N VAL A 337 23.67 -1.38 18.94
CA VAL A 337 23.61 -1.41 17.47
C VAL A 337 22.17 -1.35 16.97
N LEU A 338 21.25 -2.12 17.56
CA LEU A 338 19.84 -2.11 17.16
C LEU A 338 19.17 -0.75 17.44
N LEU A 339 19.54 -0.05 18.51
CA LEU A 339 19.09 1.32 18.78
C LEU A 339 19.64 2.31 17.76
N VAL A 340 20.90 2.18 17.35
CA VAL A 340 21.49 2.99 16.27
C VAL A 340 20.77 2.73 14.95
N VAL A 341 20.49 1.47 14.61
CA VAL A 341 19.73 1.11 13.40
C VAL A 341 18.31 1.69 13.47
N LEU A 342 17.64 1.57 14.62
CA LEU A 342 16.31 2.15 14.83
C LEU A 342 16.33 3.67 14.65
N ALA A 343 17.33 4.36 15.19
CA ALA A 343 17.52 5.80 15.02
C ALA A 343 17.81 6.17 13.56
N ALA A 344 18.64 5.39 12.85
CA ALA A 344 18.93 5.61 11.44
C ALA A 344 17.71 5.41 10.53
N LEU A 345 16.85 4.43 10.84
CA LEU A 345 15.58 4.22 10.13
C LEU A 345 14.54 5.29 10.43
N SER A 346 14.56 5.87 11.64
CA SER A 346 13.56 6.85 12.10
C SER A 346 13.96 8.30 11.79
N GLY A 347 15.26 8.61 11.75
CA GLY A 347 15.80 9.97 11.60
C GLY A 347 15.31 10.69 10.34
N PRO A 348 15.44 10.10 9.14
CA PRO A 348 14.91 10.70 7.92
C PRO A 348 13.40 10.96 7.98
N ALA A 349 12.65 10.09 8.66
CA ALA A 349 11.21 10.27 8.83
C ALA A 349 10.87 11.50 9.67
N VAL A 350 11.65 11.81 10.71
CA VAL A 350 11.45 13.03 11.51
C VAL A 350 11.57 14.27 10.64
N ALA A 351 12.59 14.31 9.78
CA ALA A 351 12.83 15.47 8.93
C ALA A 351 11.73 15.62 7.87
N VAL A 352 11.31 14.54 7.20
CA VAL A 352 10.20 14.55 6.23
C VAL A 352 8.88 14.95 6.90
N ASN A 353 8.58 14.45 8.10
CA ASN A 353 7.34 14.78 8.81
C ASN A 353 7.33 16.20 9.40
N LEU A 354 8.43 16.95 9.38
CA LEU A 354 8.46 18.37 9.76
C LEU A 354 8.18 19.31 8.58
N VAL A 355 8.19 18.78 7.35
CA VAL A 355 7.96 19.56 6.14
C VAL A 355 6.49 20.00 6.08
N ALA A 356 6.29 21.28 5.77
CA ALA A 356 4.99 21.84 5.43
C ALA A 356 4.80 21.84 3.91
N VAL A 357 3.57 21.63 3.47
CA VAL A 357 3.20 21.76 2.05
C VAL A 357 2.91 23.23 1.76
N GLY A 358 3.55 23.79 0.74
CA GLY A 358 3.36 25.18 0.33
C GLY A 358 2.04 25.46 -0.42
N ASP A 359 1.64 26.73 -0.40
CA ASP A 359 0.41 27.23 -1.03
C ASP A 359 0.59 27.62 -2.52
N GLU A 360 1.75 27.35 -3.11
CA GLU A 360 2.05 27.74 -4.50
C GLU A 360 0.98 27.21 -5.49
N PRO A 361 0.49 28.01 -6.45
CA PRO A 361 -0.55 27.57 -7.36
C PRO A 361 -0.21 26.23 -8.03
N LEU A 362 -1.11 25.25 -7.93
CA LEU A 362 -0.97 24.01 -8.69
C LEU A 362 -1.17 24.30 -10.19
N PRO A 363 -0.51 23.57 -11.10
CA PRO A 363 -0.75 23.73 -12.53
C PRO A 363 -2.19 23.43 -12.95
N GLY A 364 -2.70 24.22 -13.90
CA GLY A 364 -4.06 24.11 -14.43
C GLY A 364 -5.13 24.67 -13.48
N ASP A 365 -6.39 24.49 -13.85
CA ASP A 365 -7.54 24.90 -13.04
C ASP A 365 -7.94 23.76 -12.07
N PRO A 366 -7.68 23.89 -10.76
CA PRO A 366 -8.05 22.88 -9.79
C PRO A 366 -9.57 22.86 -9.54
N VAL A 367 -10.08 21.70 -9.15
CA VAL A 367 -11.37 21.58 -8.47
C VAL A 367 -11.14 21.69 -6.97
N GLU A 368 -11.75 22.68 -6.35
CA GLU A 368 -11.71 22.88 -4.90
C GLU A 368 -12.87 22.15 -4.22
N VAL A 369 -12.55 21.30 -3.25
CA VAL A 369 -13.52 20.58 -2.44
C VAL A 369 -13.18 20.82 -0.97
N ARG A 370 -13.86 21.81 -0.38
CA ARG A 370 -13.54 22.34 0.95
C ARG A 370 -12.08 22.80 1.00
N GLU A 371 -11.25 22.14 1.81
CA GLU A 371 -9.83 22.48 1.99
C GLU A 371 -8.90 21.69 1.04
N TYR A 372 -9.46 20.90 0.11
CA TYR A 372 -8.69 20.11 -0.86
C TYR A 372 -8.73 20.70 -2.25
N SER A 373 -7.57 20.90 -2.85
CA SER A 373 -7.41 21.20 -4.28
C SER A 373 -7.07 19.93 -5.05
N VAL A 374 -7.80 19.63 -6.12
CA VAL A 374 -7.53 18.49 -7.01
C VAL A 374 -7.27 18.99 -8.42
N THR A 375 -6.12 18.64 -8.99
CA THR A 375 -5.77 18.96 -10.39
C THR A 375 -5.13 17.76 -11.09
N TYR A 376 -4.84 17.89 -12.39
CA TYR A 376 -3.96 16.98 -13.12
C TYR A 376 -2.71 17.72 -13.58
N ALA A 377 -1.53 17.19 -13.27
CA ALA A 377 -0.27 17.81 -13.61
C ALA A 377 0.75 16.77 -14.11
N GLU A 378 1.69 17.20 -14.96
CA GLU A 378 2.76 16.35 -15.49
C GLU A 378 4.12 16.97 -15.22
N ASN A 379 5.10 16.10 -14.94
CA ASN A 379 6.49 16.46 -14.62
C ASN A 379 6.60 17.51 -13.50
N VAL A 380 5.71 17.42 -12.50
CA VAL A 380 5.76 18.29 -11.32
C VAL A 380 6.60 17.65 -10.22
N GLU A 381 7.29 18.49 -9.48
CA GLU A 381 8.06 18.06 -8.33
C GLU A 381 7.15 17.53 -7.21
N ASN A 382 7.60 16.48 -6.52
CA ASN A 382 6.82 15.91 -5.43
C ASN A 382 6.92 16.78 -4.18
N GLY A 383 5.82 17.49 -3.86
CA GLY A 383 5.76 18.45 -2.76
C GLY A 383 6.00 17.90 -1.35
N MET A 384 6.08 16.57 -1.15
CA MET A 384 6.45 15.97 0.14
C MET A 384 7.91 15.48 0.22
N VAL A 385 8.51 15.12 -0.92
CA VAL A 385 9.76 14.31 -0.94
C VAL A 385 10.98 15.15 -1.35
N SER A 386 10.76 16.25 -2.08
CA SER A 386 11.82 17.10 -2.60
C SER A 386 12.40 18.14 -1.64
N VAL A 387 11.94 18.18 -0.38
CA VAL A 387 12.47 19.15 0.60
C VAL A 387 13.79 18.68 1.23
N ILE A 388 14.11 17.38 1.11
CA ILE A 388 15.37 16.82 1.58
C ILE A 388 15.97 15.96 0.46
N ASP A 389 16.94 16.52 -0.24
CA ASP A 389 17.76 15.78 -1.21
C ASP A 389 18.69 14.82 -0.46
N VAL A 390 18.36 13.53 -0.52
CA VAL A 390 19.20 12.46 0.00
C VAL A 390 19.68 11.64 -1.18
N GLU A 391 20.98 11.71 -1.46
CA GLU A 391 21.63 10.81 -2.40
C GLU A 391 22.08 9.54 -1.66
N ALA A 392 21.54 8.39 -2.05
CA ALA A 392 21.96 7.11 -1.53
C ALA A 392 22.00 6.07 -2.65
N PHE A 393 23.08 5.29 -2.71
CA PHE A 393 23.27 4.23 -3.73
C PHE A 393 23.17 4.73 -5.19
N GLY A 394 23.47 6.01 -5.43
CA GLY A 394 23.35 6.64 -6.76
C GLY A 394 21.93 7.06 -7.14
N GLU A 395 21.00 7.07 -6.18
CA GLU A 395 19.60 7.49 -6.39
C GLU A 395 19.29 8.76 -5.60
N SER A 396 18.41 9.61 -6.14
CA SER A 396 17.95 10.86 -5.52
C SER A 396 16.50 10.76 -5.04
N THR A 397 16.15 11.58 -4.05
CA THR A 397 14.77 11.80 -3.57
C THR A 397 14.01 12.85 -4.39
N SER A 398 14.68 13.76 -5.10
CA SER A 398 14.02 14.69 -6.02
C SER A 398 13.60 13.96 -7.28
N VAL A 399 12.32 13.58 -7.31
CA VAL A 399 11.69 12.90 -8.45
C VAL A 399 10.43 13.64 -8.86
N THR A 400 10.30 13.87 -10.16
CA THR A 400 9.06 14.39 -10.73
C THR A 400 8.02 13.29 -10.87
N THR A 401 6.76 13.69 -10.76
CA THR A 401 5.60 12.81 -10.88
C THR A 401 4.58 13.43 -11.83
N SER A 402 3.75 12.57 -12.42
CA SER A 402 2.69 12.94 -13.34
C SER A 402 1.42 12.21 -13.00
N GLY A 403 0.30 12.92 -12.93
CA GLY A 403 -1.00 12.34 -12.61
C GLY A 403 -1.95 13.33 -11.94
N VAL A 404 -2.95 12.77 -11.25
CA VAL A 404 -3.91 13.53 -10.46
C VAL A 404 -3.29 13.89 -9.13
N VAL A 405 -3.11 15.19 -8.90
CA VAL A 405 -2.54 15.73 -7.67
C VAL A 405 -3.67 16.14 -6.73
N VAL A 406 -3.54 15.74 -5.47
CA VAL A 406 -4.39 16.21 -4.37
C VAL A 406 -3.53 16.97 -3.39
N ARG A 407 -3.98 18.16 -3.02
CA ARG A 407 -3.31 19.03 -2.06
C ARG A 407 -4.27 19.51 -0.99
N ASN A 408 -3.77 19.63 0.23
CA ASN A 408 -4.40 20.36 1.33
C ASN A 408 -3.29 20.91 2.23
N PRO A 409 -2.94 22.20 2.11
CA PRO A 409 -1.84 22.80 2.86
C PRO A 409 -2.05 22.76 4.38
N ASP A 410 -3.28 23.04 4.85
CA ASP A 410 -3.65 23.01 6.27
C ASP A 410 -3.39 21.66 6.94
N ARG A 411 -3.49 20.58 6.17
CA ARG A 411 -3.22 19.20 6.61
C ARG A 411 -1.88 18.67 6.12
N SER A 412 -1.04 19.52 5.54
CA SER A 412 0.24 19.17 4.92
C SER A 412 0.12 17.97 3.97
N VAL A 413 -0.98 17.89 3.21
CA VAL A 413 -1.23 16.83 2.24
C VAL A 413 -0.72 17.29 0.89
N TRP A 414 0.15 16.49 0.28
CA TRP A 414 0.44 16.58 -1.14
C TRP A 414 0.68 15.18 -1.68
N THR A 415 -0.05 14.78 -2.71
CA THR A 415 0.13 13.44 -3.30
C THR A 415 -0.35 13.35 -4.73
N THR A 416 0.32 12.51 -5.53
CA THR A 416 -0.25 11.99 -6.77
C THR A 416 -1.20 10.84 -6.44
N ALA A 417 -2.49 11.14 -6.27
CA ALA A 417 -3.51 10.16 -5.89
C ALA A 417 -3.76 9.11 -7.00
N VAL A 418 -3.56 9.48 -8.26
CA VAL A 418 -3.66 8.60 -9.42
C VAL A 418 -2.53 8.93 -10.39
N SER A 419 -1.66 7.97 -10.69
CA SER A 419 -0.56 8.19 -11.66
C SER A 419 -1.07 8.36 -13.10
N LYS A 420 -0.29 9.03 -13.95
CA LYS A 420 -0.54 9.19 -15.38
C LYS A 420 -0.77 7.85 -16.08
N GLY A 421 0.08 6.85 -15.84
CA GLY A 421 -0.05 5.52 -16.44
C GLY A 421 -1.31 4.79 -15.98
N ARG A 422 -1.66 4.88 -14.68
CA ARG A 422 -2.91 4.29 -14.16
C ARG A 422 -4.15 4.94 -14.78
N LEU A 423 -4.15 6.27 -14.94
CA LEU A 423 -5.24 6.98 -15.60
C LEU A 423 -5.29 6.70 -17.11
N ALA A 424 -4.14 6.61 -17.78
CA ALA A 424 -4.03 6.22 -19.18
C ALA A 424 -4.56 4.81 -19.44
N PHE A 425 -4.33 3.89 -18.50
CA PHE A 425 -4.88 2.55 -18.58
C PHE A 425 -6.39 2.51 -18.30
N ALA A 426 -6.86 3.18 -17.24
CA ALA A 426 -8.24 3.05 -16.77
C ALA A 426 -9.23 3.99 -17.47
N GLY A 427 -8.79 5.12 -17.99
CA GLY A 427 -9.61 6.17 -18.62
C GLY A 427 -10.50 6.96 -17.67
N ARG A 428 -10.92 6.34 -16.56
CA ARG A 428 -11.68 6.98 -15.49
C ARG A 428 -11.17 6.49 -14.14
N GLN A 429 -11.00 7.40 -13.20
CA GLN A 429 -10.65 7.10 -11.81
C GLN A 429 -11.46 7.97 -10.84
N ARG A 430 -11.57 7.54 -9.59
CA ARG A 430 -12.23 8.28 -8.51
C ARG A 430 -11.19 8.63 -7.47
N VAL A 431 -11.20 9.89 -7.04
CA VAL A 431 -10.39 10.38 -5.91
C VAL A 431 -11.34 10.68 -4.77
N VAL A 432 -11.18 9.95 -3.68
CA VAL A 432 -12.01 10.07 -2.48
C VAL A 432 -11.33 11.04 -1.53
N LEU A 433 -11.99 12.16 -1.28
CA LEU A 433 -11.59 13.18 -0.33
C LEU A 433 -12.44 13.05 0.93
N GLY A 434 -11.96 13.56 2.05
CA GLY A 434 -12.74 13.51 3.28
C GLY A 434 -11.98 13.95 4.52
N GLY A 435 -12.65 13.74 5.65
CA GLY A 435 -12.13 13.95 6.99
C GLY A 435 -12.97 13.15 7.98
N VAL A 436 -12.86 13.45 9.27
CA VAL A 436 -13.71 12.80 10.28
C VAL A 436 -15.17 13.16 9.99
N GLY A 437 -16.00 12.14 9.73
CA GLY A 437 -17.44 12.28 9.56
C GLY A 437 -17.92 12.81 8.21
N TRP A 438 -17.04 13.01 7.21
CA TRP A 438 -17.46 13.47 5.89
C TRP A 438 -16.61 12.90 4.75
N ARG A 439 -17.20 12.84 3.56
CA ARG A 439 -16.61 12.26 2.35
C ARG A 439 -17.13 12.98 1.12
N GLU A 440 -16.24 13.25 0.18
CA GLU A 440 -16.57 13.74 -1.16
C GLU A 440 -15.80 12.92 -2.23
N THR A 441 -16.24 12.96 -3.48
CA THR A 441 -15.57 12.21 -4.56
C THR A 441 -15.43 13.06 -5.81
N VAL A 442 -14.19 13.20 -6.28
CA VAL A 442 -13.86 13.80 -7.56
C VAL A 442 -13.67 12.68 -8.58
N THR A 443 -14.42 12.71 -9.68
CA THR A 443 -14.25 11.78 -10.79
C THR A 443 -13.30 12.37 -11.81
N VAL A 444 -12.23 11.66 -12.14
CA VAL A 444 -11.26 12.07 -13.15
C VAL A 444 -11.47 11.27 -14.42
N ASN A 445 -11.56 11.93 -15.56
CA ASN A 445 -11.73 11.29 -16.86
C ASN A 445 -10.60 11.71 -17.80
N ARG A 446 -9.93 10.73 -18.40
CA ARG A 446 -9.05 10.90 -19.54
C ARG A 446 -9.79 10.47 -20.80
N ARG A 447 -9.64 11.25 -21.85
CA ARG A 447 -10.02 10.89 -23.22
C ARG A 447 -8.83 11.19 -24.10
N GLY A 448 -8.55 10.35 -25.08
CA GLY A 448 -7.45 10.59 -26.02
C GLY A 448 -7.55 9.84 -27.33
N TRP A 449 -6.64 10.19 -28.22
CA TRP A 449 -6.43 9.63 -29.54
C TRP A 449 -4.93 9.37 -29.74
N THR A 450 -4.59 8.22 -30.28
CA THR A 450 -3.22 7.86 -30.65
C THR A 450 -3.10 7.97 -32.17
N ALA A 451 -2.27 8.89 -32.66
CA ALA A 451 -1.95 8.97 -34.08
C ALA A 451 -1.12 7.75 -34.51
N VAL A 452 -1.31 7.28 -35.74
CA VAL A 452 -0.57 6.14 -36.28
C VAL A 452 0.91 6.52 -36.45
N GLY A 453 1.80 5.76 -35.83
CA GLY A 453 3.26 6.02 -35.86
C GLY A 453 3.71 7.24 -35.05
N GLY A 454 2.81 7.90 -34.30
CA GLY A 454 3.16 9.07 -33.50
C GLY A 454 3.79 8.72 -32.14
N ASP A 455 4.52 9.68 -31.56
CA ASP A 455 5.29 9.52 -30.31
C ASP A 455 4.44 9.38 -29.02
N GLY A 456 3.12 9.49 -29.13
CA GLY A 456 2.23 9.40 -27.98
C GLY A 456 0.78 9.74 -28.31
N ALA A 457 -0.09 9.67 -27.30
CA ALA A 457 -1.48 10.07 -27.45
C ALA A 457 -1.68 11.58 -27.26
N ALA A 458 -2.58 12.16 -28.06
CA ALA A 458 -3.21 13.45 -27.79
C ALA A 458 -4.42 13.22 -26.87
N TYR A 459 -4.46 13.81 -25.69
CA TYR A 459 -5.50 13.60 -24.69
C TYR A 459 -5.86 14.86 -23.92
N ARG A 460 -7.03 14.77 -23.30
CA ARG A 460 -7.51 15.74 -22.32
C ARG A 460 -7.92 15.04 -21.03
N VAL A 461 -7.77 15.76 -19.92
CA VAL A 461 -8.22 15.31 -18.61
C VAL A 461 -9.26 16.28 -18.07
N THR A 462 -10.40 15.73 -17.64
CA THR A 462 -11.45 16.50 -16.97
C THR A 462 -11.70 15.97 -15.57
N LEU A 463 -12.01 16.89 -14.66
CA LEU A 463 -12.38 16.63 -13.28
C LEU A 463 -13.86 16.93 -13.12
N ARG A 464 -14.58 16.07 -12.40
CA ARG A 464 -16.00 16.26 -12.13
C ARG A 464 -16.28 16.11 -10.64
N HIS A 465 -16.93 17.11 -10.05
CA HIS A 465 -17.44 17.09 -8.68
C HIS A 465 -18.89 17.58 -8.69
N GLY A 466 -19.80 16.83 -8.08
CA GLY A 466 -21.24 17.06 -8.24
C GLY A 466 -21.67 17.09 -9.71
N ASN A 467 -22.27 18.20 -10.12
CA ASN A 467 -22.73 18.46 -11.49
C ASN A 467 -21.74 19.29 -12.33
N GLU A 468 -20.65 19.74 -11.74
CA GLU A 468 -19.67 20.61 -12.40
C GLU A 468 -18.54 19.77 -13.00
N THR A 469 -18.08 20.16 -14.20
CA THR A 469 -16.96 19.53 -14.90
C THR A 469 -15.95 20.59 -15.32
N THR A 470 -14.71 20.43 -14.87
CA THR A 470 -13.59 21.33 -15.15
C THR A 470 -12.59 20.64 -16.06
N LEU A 471 -12.04 21.37 -17.03
CA LEU A 471 -10.90 20.90 -17.83
C LEU A 471 -9.63 21.12 -17.00
N ALA A 472 -8.91 20.04 -16.67
CA ALA A 472 -7.68 20.15 -15.89
C ALA A 472 -6.43 20.16 -16.76
N PHE A 473 -6.45 19.50 -17.93
CA PHE A 473 -5.24 19.35 -18.74
C PHE A 473 -5.54 19.06 -20.20
N LEU A 474 -4.72 19.63 -21.08
CA LEU A 474 -4.60 19.30 -22.51
C LEU A 474 -3.15 18.87 -22.78
N SER A 475 -2.97 17.71 -23.40
CA SER A 475 -1.63 17.29 -23.83
C SER A 475 -1.19 18.03 -25.09
N ASN A 476 0.06 17.80 -25.50
CA ASN A 476 0.51 18.17 -26.83
C ASN A 476 -0.27 17.44 -27.92
N ALA A 477 -0.22 17.99 -29.14
CA ALA A 477 -0.75 17.34 -30.33
C ALA A 477 0.01 16.03 -30.64
N SER A 478 -0.67 15.09 -31.27
CA SER A 478 -0.10 13.82 -31.74
C SER A 478 -0.17 13.78 -33.26
N THR A 479 0.99 13.82 -33.90
CA THR A 479 1.12 13.84 -35.37
C THR A 479 1.23 12.42 -35.91
N ALA A 480 0.46 12.12 -36.95
CA ALA A 480 0.57 10.86 -37.67
C ALA A 480 1.87 10.85 -38.48
N GLU A 481 2.63 9.75 -38.40
CA GLU A 481 3.83 9.52 -39.20
C GLU A 481 3.58 9.60 -40.73
N PRO A 482 2.50 8.99 -41.29
CA PRO A 482 2.27 9.05 -42.73
C PRO A 482 1.92 10.46 -43.20
N ARG A 483 2.57 10.89 -44.29
CA ARG A 483 2.17 12.07 -45.06
C ARG A 483 1.18 11.69 -46.14
N ILE A 484 0.10 12.45 -46.24
CA ILE A 484 -1.01 12.18 -47.17
C ILE A 484 -1.05 13.31 -48.20
N GLU A 485 -0.63 13.02 -49.44
CA GLU A 485 -0.51 14.04 -50.51
C GLU A 485 0.28 15.28 -50.07
N GLY A 486 1.40 15.05 -49.37
CA GLY A 486 2.27 16.11 -48.86
C GLY A 486 1.77 16.82 -47.59
N ARG A 487 0.67 16.35 -46.98
CA ARG A 487 0.10 16.91 -45.75
C ARG A 487 0.48 16.08 -44.53
N ASN A 488 0.80 16.76 -43.43
CA ASN A 488 0.85 16.14 -42.11
C ASN A 488 -0.54 16.26 -41.47
N VAL A 489 -0.96 15.23 -40.74
CA VAL A 489 -2.22 15.27 -39.99
C VAL A 489 -1.93 14.98 -38.52
N SER A 490 -2.35 15.89 -37.64
CA SER A 490 -2.21 15.75 -36.19
C SER A 490 -3.55 15.78 -35.50
N VAL A 491 -3.70 15.05 -34.41
CA VAL A 491 -4.82 15.19 -33.49
C VAL A 491 -4.44 16.17 -32.39
N VAL A 492 -5.25 17.20 -32.19
CA VAL A 492 -5.02 18.25 -31.20
C VAL A 492 -6.15 18.21 -30.16
N PRO A 493 -5.85 18.08 -28.86
CA PRO A 493 -6.88 18.17 -27.83
C PRO A 493 -7.30 19.64 -27.63
N THR A 494 -8.60 19.86 -27.42
CA THR A 494 -9.17 21.20 -27.19
C THR A 494 -10.07 21.23 -25.97
N GLU A 495 -10.49 22.43 -25.55
CA GLU A 495 -11.40 22.61 -24.41
C GLU A 495 -12.74 21.89 -24.59
N SER A 496 -13.24 21.79 -25.82
CA SER A 496 -14.52 21.15 -26.14
C SER A 496 -14.37 19.71 -26.63
N GLY A 497 -13.19 19.30 -27.13
CA GLY A 497 -13.00 17.95 -27.64
C GLY A 497 -11.63 17.70 -28.26
N PHE A 498 -11.63 17.37 -29.55
CA PHE A 498 -10.44 17.10 -30.35
C PHE A 498 -10.65 17.62 -31.75
N GLU A 499 -9.58 18.13 -32.34
CA GLU A 499 -9.53 18.59 -33.73
C GLU A 499 -8.44 17.84 -34.49
N LEU A 500 -8.60 17.79 -35.81
CA LEU A 500 -7.58 17.43 -36.77
C LEU A 500 -6.90 18.71 -37.26
N LEU A 501 -5.59 18.76 -37.16
CA LEU A 501 -4.74 19.79 -37.72
C LEU A 501 -4.09 19.23 -38.98
N VAL A 502 -4.37 19.85 -40.13
CA VAL A 502 -3.81 19.47 -41.42
C VAL A 502 -2.83 20.54 -41.85
N GLU A 503 -1.56 20.16 -42.03
CA GLU A 503 -0.47 21.08 -42.36
C GLU A 503 0.13 20.73 -43.72
N ARG A 504 0.35 21.76 -44.55
CA ARG A 504 0.97 21.65 -45.86
C ARG A 504 1.86 22.86 -46.11
N GLY A 505 3.18 22.67 -46.09
CA GLY A 505 4.10 23.80 -46.20
C GLY A 505 3.82 24.83 -45.10
N ASN A 506 3.40 26.05 -45.48
CA ASN A 506 3.04 27.12 -44.54
C ASN A 506 1.52 27.27 -44.30
N SER A 507 0.68 26.40 -44.86
CA SER A 507 -0.78 26.45 -44.62
C SER A 507 -1.20 25.43 -43.57
N THR A 508 -2.09 25.87 -42.68
CA THR A 508 -2.63 25.05 -41.58
C THR A 508 -4.14 25.18 -41.55
N VAL A 509 -4.85 24.04 -41.59
CA VAL A 509 -6.31 23.98 -41.53
C VAL A 509 -6.73 23.10 -40.35
N ARG A 510 -7.73 23.56 -39.59
CA ARG A 510 -8.32 22.80 -38.48
C ARG A 510 -9.70 22.28 -38.88
N ALA A 511 -10.01 21.08 -38.43
CA ALA A 511 -11.33 20.47 -38.57
C ALA A 511 -11.69 19.69 -37.31
N PRO A 512 -12.98 19.53 -36.96
CA PRO A 512 -13.37 18.62 -35.89
C PRO A 512 -12.99 17.17 -36.23
N VAL A 513 -12.68 16.37 -35.21
CA VAL A 513 -12.62 14.91 -35.40
C VAL A 513 -14.02 14.40 -35.76
N PRO A 514 -14.21 13.65 -36.86
CA PRO A 514 -15.54 13.21 -37.28
C PRO A 514 -16.28 12.41 -36.20
N GLY A 515 -17.58 12.67 -36.03
CA GLY A 515 -18.49 11.83 -35.28
C GLY A 515 -18.65 10.43 -35.89
N GLU A 516 -19.43 9.56 -35.24
CA GLU A 516 -19.75 8.26 -35.84
C GLU A 516 -20.66 8.45 -37.04
N ASN A 517 -20.30 7.85 -38.18
CA ASN A 517 -20.98 8.00 -39.47
C ASN A 517 -20.97 9.43 -40.05
N GLU A 518 -20.09 10.30 -39.55
CA GLU A 518 -19.90 11.65 -40.09
C GLU A 518 -18.62 11.72 -40.93
N THR A 519 -18.62 12.66 -41.88
CA THR A 519 -17.49 12.98 -42.74
C THR A 519 -17.13 14.46 -42.58
N VAL A 520 -15.84 14.76 -42.49
CA VAL A 520 -15.34 16.12 -42.33
C VAL A 520 -14.25 16.37 -43.36
N GLU A 521 -14.30 17.49 -44.06
CA GLU A 521 -13.27 17.87 -45.04
C GLU A 521 -12.30 18.90 -44.45
N ALA A 522 -11.00 18.72 -44.72
CA ALA A 522 -10.00 19.74 -44.41
C ALA A 522 -8.81 19.66 -45.38
N ASP A 523 -8.45 20.82 -45.93
CA ASP A 523 -7.36 20.99 -46.91
C ASP A 523 -7.42 19.98 -48.09
N GLY A 524 -8.62 19.60 -48.55
CA GLY A 524 -8.78 18.62 -49.65
C GLY A 524 -8.60 17.15 -49.26
N LEU A 525 -8.53 16.84 -47.96
CA LEU A 525 -8.68 15.48 -47.43
C LEU A 525 -10.10 15.30 -46.88
N THR A 526 -10.71 14.14 -47.12
CA THR A 526 -11.97 13.75 -46.47
C THR A 526 -11.67 12.83 -45.30
N PHE A 527 -12.03 13.24 -44.08
CA PHE A 527 -11.87 12.44 -42.88
C PHE A 527 -13.17 11.71 -42.56
N VAL A 528 -13.05 10.41 -42.31
CA VAL A 528 -14.16 9.54 -41.91
C VAL A 528 -13.79 8.78 -40.65
N ARG A 529 -14.77 8.56 -39.78
CA ARG A 529 -14.57 7.74 -38.59
C ARG A 529 -15.28 6.40 -38.74
N ASP A 530 -14.49 5.33 -38.61
CA ASP A 530 -14.95 3.95 -38.64
C ASP A 530 -14.63 3.30 -37.29
N GLY A 531 -15.68 3.13 -36.47
CA GLY A 531 -15.59 2.72 -35.08
C GLY A 531 -14.72 3.66 -34.23
N ARG A 532 -13.51 3.21 -33.89
CA ARG A 532 -12.54 3.99 -33.10
C ARG A 532 -11.44 4.63 -33.93
N ALA A 533 -11.36 4.33 -35.22
CA ALA A 533 -10.29 4.84 -36.07
C ALA A 533 -10.80 5.97 -36.96
N VAL A 534 -9.97 7.00 -37.11
CA VAL A 534 -10.13 8.06 -38.10
C VAL A 534 -9.27 7.73 -39.30
N PHE A 535 -9.85 7.82 -40.48
CA PHE A 535 -9.17 7.63 -41.76
C PHE A 535 -9.24 8.92 -42.56
N ALA A 536 -8.15 9.26 -43.24
CA ALA A 536 -8.18 10.25 -44.31
C ALA A 536 -8.33 9.52 -45.65
N LEU A 537 -9.19 10.07 -46.50
CA LEU A 537 -9.39 9.70 -47.89
C LEU A 537 -8.75 10.78 -48.76
N ALA A 538 -7.86 10.36 -49.66
CA ALA A 538 -7.13 11.23 -50.56
C ALA A 538 -7.31 10.77 -52.01
N GLY A 539 -7.51 11.73 -52.92
CA GLY A 539 -7.90 11.50 -54.32
C GLY A 539 -9.41 11.44 -54.56
N GLU A 540 -9.83 11.75 -55.79
CA GLU A 540 -11.23 11.66 -56.22
C GLU A 540 -11.60 10.24 -56.68
N VAL A 541 -12.86 9.87 -56.49
CA VAL A 541 -13.44 8.70 -57.16
C VAL A 541 -13.57 9.03 -58.64
N THR A 542 -12.73 8.43 -59.48
CA THR A 542 -12.85 8.58 -60.95
C THR A 542 -13.37 7.30 -61.57
N GLY A 543 -14.32 7.41 -62.51
CA GLY A 543 -15.00 6.27 -63.14
C GLY A 543 -16.46 6.11 -62.69
N ASN A 544 -17.18 5.15 -63.27
CA ASN A 544 -18.62 4.97 -63.06
C ASN A 544 -18.86 3.75 -62.16
N VAL A 545 -19.43 3.97 -60.97
CA VAL A 545 -19.72 2.93 -59.97
C VAL A 545 -20.62 1.83 -60.56
N SER A 546 -21.58 2.20 -61.41
CA SER A 546 -22.47 1.27 -62.11
C SER A 546 -21.78 0.44 -63.20
N ALA A 547 -20.63 0.90 -63.71
CA ALA A 547 -19.84 0.21 -64.73
C ALA A 547 -18.71 -0.66 -64.15
N GLY A 548 -18.55 -0.69 -62.82
CA GLY A 548 -17.50 -1.46 -62.14
C GLY A 548 -16.07 -0.95 -62.35
N ASN A 549 -15.89 0.27 -62.87
CA ASN A 549 -14.57 0.83 -63.20
C ASN A 549 -14.19 2.07 -62.36
N ALA A 550 -14.87 2.28 -61.21
CA ALA A 550 -14.55 3.36 -60.29
C ALA A 550 -13.24 3.09 -59.54
N THR A 551 -12.36 4.09 -59.49
CA THR A 551 -11.17 4.10 -58.63
C THR A 551 -11.58 4.51 -57.21
N ALA A 552 -11.05 3.82 -56.20
CA ALA A 552 -11.28 4.15 -54.81
C ALA A 552 -10.23 5.17 -54.32
N PRO A 553 -10.62 6.13 -53.46
CA PRO A 553 -9.67 7.04 -52.86
C PRO A 553 -8.68 6.26 -51.97
N THR A 554 -7.46 6.80 -51.84
CA THR A 554 -6.45 6.24 -50.95
C THR A 554 -6.93 6.42 -49.50
N ARG A 555 -7.13 5.31 -48.79
CA ARG A 555 -7.61 5.30 -47.41
C ARG A 555 -6.47 5.07 -46.43
N VAL A 556 -6.07 6.11 -45.70
CA VAL A 556 -4.97 6.06 -44.72
C VAL A 556 -5.53 6.21 -43.31
N ARG A 557 -5.15 5.31 -42.40
CA ARG A 557 -5.51 5.46 -40.98
C ARG A 557 -4.65 6.55 -40.36
N VAL A 558 -5.29 7.53 -39.73
CA VAL A 558 -4.63 8.69 -39.12
C VAL A 558 -4.46 8.50 -37.63
N ALA A 559 -5.55 8.13 -36.95
CA ALA A 559 -5.55 8.00 -35.49
C ALA A 559 -6.56 6.98 -35.02
N THR A 560 -6.36 6.47 -33.80
CA THR A 560 -7.30 5.58 -33.12
C THR A 560 -7.60 6.12 -31.73
N ARG A 561 -8.88 6.16 -31.35
CA ARG A 561 -9.31 6.57 -30.02
C ARG A 561 -8.75 5.60 -28.97
N GLU A 562 -8.19 6.14 -27.90
CA GLU A 562 -7.64 5.37 -26.78
C GLU A 562 -8.66 4.33 -26.28
N GLN A 563 -8.15 3.14 -25.95
CA GLN A 563 -8.92 2.09 -25.31
C GLN A 563 -8.49 1.98 -23.86
N TYR A 564 -9.47 1.91 -22.97
CA TYR A 564 -9.24 1.81 -21.54
C TYR A 564 -9.60 0.43 -21.04
N GLY A 565 -8.73 -0.16 -20.22
CA GLY A 565 -8.88 -1.52 -19.70
C GLY A 565 -9.87 -1.67 -18.55
N GLY A 566 -10.47 -0.57 -18.07
CA GLY A 566 -11.25 -0.53 -16.83
C GLY A 566 -12.76 -0.75 -16.94
N ARG A 567 -13.31 -1.13 -18.10
CA ARG A 567 -14.78 -1.11 -18.29
C ARG A 567 -15.57 -2.19 -17.53
N ASN A 568 -14.93 -3.21 -16.95
CA ASN A 568 -15.59 -4.27 -16.18
C ASN A 568 -14.86 -4.55 -14.85
N GLY A 569 -14.79 -3.55 -13.97
CA GLY A 569 -14.33 -3.70 -12.59
C GLY A 569 -15.49 -3.63 -11.62
#